data_AF-A0A5C2SGW1-F1
#
_entry.id   AF-A0A5C2SGW1-F1
#
_cell.length_a   1.000
_cell.length_b   1.000
_cell.length_c   1.000
_cell.angle_alpha   90.00
_cell.angle_beta   90.00
_cell.angle_gamma   90.00
#
_symmetry.space_group_name_H-M   'P 1'
#
loop_
_entity.id
_entity.type
_entity.pdbx_description
1 polymer ?
#
loop_
_entity_poly.entity_id
_entity_poly.type
_entity_poly.pdbx_seq_one_letter_code
_entity_poly.pdbx_strand_id
1 'polypeptide(L)'
;MQLSVFTLALSLLAVVSALPLAVRDVFVPPVTSPKTGDIWAVGSKQNVTWDISDAPAQITNPNGTIVLAKGGRLDLKHPLASNFSILDGWHEVTVPSVPAGDDYTIVLFGDSGNDSENFTIAPAMLAAEIEL
;
A
#
# COMPACT_ATOMS: atom_id res chain seq x y z
N MET A 1 -22.07 -28.09 -72.90
CA MET A 1 -22.25 -28.29 -71.45
C MET A 1 -20.93 -28.70 -70.85
N GLN A 2 -20.27 -27.83 -70.09
CA GLN A 2 -19.22 -28.28 -69.16
C GLN A 2 -19.22 -27.34 -67.95
N LEU A 3 -19.20 -27.97 -66.78
CA LEU A 3 -19.55 -27.49 -65.45
C LEU A 3 -18.73 -26.28 -64.97
N SER A 4 -19.41 -25.28 -64.43
CA SER A 4 -18.80 -24.33 -63.48
C SER A 4 -18.63 -25.00 -62.13
N VAL A 5 -17.40 -25.05 -61.62
CA VAL A 5 -17.10 -25.52 -60.26
C VAL A 5 -17.23 -24.33 -59.31
N PHE A 6 -18.23 -24.36 -58.42
CA PHE A 6 -18.37 -23.42 -57.31
C PHE A 6 -17.42 -23.82 -56.18
N THR A 7 -16.43 -22.99 -55.86
CA THR A 7 -15.58 -23.17 -54.68
C THR A 7 -16.27 -22.58 -53.47
N LEU A 8 -16.72 -23.42 -52.54
CA LEU A 8 -17.26 -23.00 -51.25
C LEU A 8 -16.09 -22.85 -50.26
N ALA A 9 -15.67 -21.63 -49.98
CA ALA A 9 -14.72 -21.35 -48.90
C ALA A 9 -15.47 -21.34 -47.55
N LEU A 10 -15.32 -22.40 -46.76
CA LEU A 10 -15.91 -22.49 -45.42
C LEU A 10 -14.95 -21.85 -44.40
N SER A 11 -15.20 -20.59 -44.05
CA SER A 11 -14.47 -19.88 -42.99
C SER A 11 -14.83 -20.47 -41.62
N LEU A 12 -13.87 -21.05 -40.91
CA LEU A 12 -14.01 -21.46 -39.51
C LEU A 12 -14.18 -20.21 -38.63
N LEU A 13 -15.36 -20.00 -38.06
CA LEU A 13 -15.57 -19.06 -36.96
C LEU A 13 -15.04 -19.72 -35.68
N ALA A 14 -13.88 -19.29 -35.20
CA ALA A 14 -13.42 -19.64 -33.86
C ALA A 14 -14.26 -18.86 -32.83
N VAL A 15 -15.07 -19.56 -32.04
CA VAL A 15 -15.75 -18.95 -30.89
C VAL A 15 -14.75 -18.85 -29.75
N VAL A 16 -14.20 -17.65 -29.54
CA VAL A 16 -13.40 -17.35 -28.34
C VAL A 16 -14.37 -17.15 -27.19
N SER A 17 -14.41 -18.09 -26.24
CA SER A 17 -15.06 -17.89 -24.95
C SER A 17 -14.09 -17.16 -24.03
N ALA A 18 -14.38 -15.90 -23.72
CA ALA A 18 -13.69 -15.17 -22.67
C ALA A 18 -14.33 -15.52 -21.33
N LEU A 19 -13.54 -16.00 -20.36
CA LEU A 19 -14.00 -16.09 -18.98
C LEU A 19 -14.37 -14.68 -18.49
N PRO A 20 -15.44 -14.52 -17.69
CA PRO A 20 -15.73 -13.23 -17.06
C PRO A 20 -14.49 -12.80 -16.27
N LEU A 21 -13.97 -11.61 -16.58
CA LEU A 21 -12.87 -11.03 -15.84
C LEU A 21 -13.36 -10.77 -14.42
N ALA A 22 -12.84 -11.53 -13.45
CA ALA A 22 -12.90 -11.06 -12.07
C ALA A 22 -12.17 -9.70 -12.05
N VAL A 23 -12.87 -8.63 -11.66
CA VAL A 23 -12.26 -7.31 -11.52
C VAL A 23 -11.16 -7.44 -10.47
N ARG A 24 -9.91 -7.51 -10.94
CA ARG A 24 -8.74 -7.35 -10.09
C ARG A 24 -8.40 -5.89 -10.14
N ASP A 25 -8.56 -5.21 -9.02
CA ASP A 25 -8.32 -3.78 -8.93
C ASP A 25 -7.05 -3.50 -8.11
N VAL A 26 -6.47 -2.32 -8.32
CA VAL A 26 -5.42 -1.80 -7.47
C VAL A 26 -6.09 -1.23 -6.23
N PHE A 27 -5.80 -1.80 -5.07
CA PHE A 27 -6.34 -1.31 -3.82
C PHE A 27 -5.44 -0.22 -3.22
N VAL A 28 -6.00 0.96 -2.96
CA VAL A 28 -5.28 2.12 -2.40
C VAL A 28 -5.98 2.57 -1.11
N PRO A 29 -5.82 1.84 0.00
CA PRO A 29 -6.55 2.11 1.24
C PRO A 29 -6.12 3.45 1.86
N PRO A 30 -7.05 4.27 2.38
CA PRO A 30 -6.72 5.49 3.10
C PRO A 30 -6.03 5.18 4.43
N VAL A 31 -4.85 5.76 4.63
CA VAL A 31 -4.13 5.67 5.91
C VAL A 31 -4.91 6.48 6.96
N THR A 32 -5.17 5.88 8.11
CA THR A 32 -5.96 6.46 9.21
C THR A 32 -5.11 6.81 10.44
N SER A 33 -3.93 6.19 10.57
CA SER A 33 -2.91 6.51 11.57
C SER A 33 -1.51 6.27 10.98
N PRO A 34 -0.53 7.16 11.20
CA PRO A 34 -0.63 8.39 12.00
C PRO A 34 -1.46 9.49 11.32
N LYS A 35 -1.82 10.52 12.08
CA LYS A 35 -2.53 11.72 11.58
C LYS A 35 -2.06 13.00 12.28
N THR A 36 -2.65 14.14 11.89
CA THR A 36 -2.32 15.43 12.50
C THR A 36 -2.49 15.39 14.02
N GLY A 37 -1.43 15.77 14.73
CA GLY A 37 -1.38 15.81 16.19
C GLY A 37 -0.76 14.58 16.85
N ASP A 38 -0.55 13.49 16.12
CA ASP A 38 0.17 12.33 16.66
C ASP A 38 1.65 12.64 16.85
N ILE A 39 2.21 12.11 17.95
CA ILE A 39 3.63 12.27 18.30
C ILE A 39 4.25 10.89 18.50
N TRP A 40 5.23 10.58 17.67
CA TRP A 40 5.96 9.32 17.70
C TRP A 40 7.38 9.54 18.23
N ALA A 41 7.73 8.88 19.32
CA ALA A 41 9.09 8.93 19.85
C ALA A 41 10.01 8.01 19.03
N VAL A 42 11.21 8.47 18.68
CA VAL A 42 12.24 7.63 18.06
C VAL A 42 12.45 6.34 18.86
N GLY A 43 12.53 5.20 18.16
CA GLY A 43 12.71 3.88 18.75
C GLY A 43 11.44 3.25 19.34
N SER A 44 10.32 3.98 19.42
CA SER A 44 9.05 3.40 19.85
C SER A 44 8.46 2.48 18.78
N LYS A 45 7.61 1.54 19.21
CA LYS A 45 6.75 0.75 18.33
C LYS A 45 5.42 1.47 18.14
N GLN A 46 5.00 1.62 16.89
CA GLN A 46 3.80 2.36 16.54
C GLN A 46 2.98 1.57 15.53
N ASN A 47 1.66 1.66 15.63
CA ASN A 47 0.76 1.06 14.65
C ASN A 47 0.44 2.06 13.54
N VAL A 48 0.79 1.69 12.32
CA VAL A 48 0.21 2.28 11.11
C VAL A 48 -1.10 1.57 10.85
N THR A 49 -2.17 2.33 10.61
CA THR A 49 -3.51 1.77 10.34
C THR A 49 -4.08 2.39 9.07
N TRP A 50 -4.94 1.65 8.39
CA TRP A 50 -5.63 2.09 7.18
C TRP A 50 -7.02 1.46 7.08
N ASP A 51 -7.91 2.09 6.32
CA ASP A 51 -9.26 1.55 6.12
C ASP A 51 -9.28 0.47 5.04
N ILE A 52 -9.91 -0.66 5.36
CA ILE A 52 -10.10 -1.80 4.45
C ILE A 52 -11.56 -2.02 4.06
N SER A 53 -12.47 -1.12 4.48
CA SER A 53 -13.91 -1.25 4.27
C SER A 53 -14.30 -1.35 2.78
N ASP A 54 -13.55 -0.67 1.92
CA ASP A 54 -13.76 -0.63 0.46
C ASP A 54 -12.83 -1.58 -0.32
N ALA A 55 -12.24 -2.59 0.33
CA ALA A 55 -11.34 -3.53 -0.32
C ALA A 55 -12.06 -4.37 -1.41
N PRO A 56 -11.53 -4.41 -2.65
CA PRO A 56 -12.05 -5.28 -3.70
C PRO A 56 -11.93 -6.77 -3.33
N ALA A 57 -12.85 -7.60 -3.82
CA ALA A 57 -12.83 -9.03 -3.56
C ALA A 57 -11.58 -9.75 -4.11
N GLN A 58 -10.93 -9.16 -5.12
CA GLN A 58 -9.67 -9.62 -5.71
C GLN A 58 -8.80 -8.40 -5.99
N ILE A 59 -7.56 -8.41 -5.53
CA ILE A 59 -6.61 -7.30 -5.68
C ILE A 59 -5.35 -7.75 -6.42
N THR A 60 -4.72 -6.85 -7.17
CA THR A 60 -3.45 -7.13 -7.87
C THR A 60 -2.21 -6.85 -7.03
N ASN A 61 -2.36 -6.05 -5.96
CA ASN A 61 -1.29 -5.51 -5.15
C ASN A 61 -1.40 -5.90 -3.65
N PRO A 62 -1.47 -7.21 -3.32
CA PRO A 62 -1.76 -7.64 -1.96
C PRO A 62 -0.65 -7.36 -0.96
N ASN A 63 0.58 -7.09 -1.42
CA ASN A 63 1.74 -6.95 -0.57
C ASN A 63 2.00 -5.48 -0.25
N GLY A 64 1.89 -5.15 1.03
CA GLY A 64 2.13 -3.81 1.55
C GLY A 64 3.60 -3.51 1.82
N THR A 65 3.94 -2.21 1.74
CA THR A 65 5.21 -1.63 2.18
C THR A 65 4.95 -0.28 2.85
N ILE A 66 5.58 -0.02 3.98
CA ILE A 66 5.45 1.25 4.71
C ILE A 66 6.75 2.03 4.57
N VAL A 67 6.65 3.27 4.12
CA VAL A 67 7.78 4.18 3.94
C VAL A 67 7.55 5.45 4.74
N LEU A 68 8.62 6.00 5.32
CA LEU A 68 8.60 7.31 5.93
C LEU A 68 8.94 8.39 4.89
N ALA A 69 8.19 9.48 4.88
CA ALA A 69 8.52 10.68 4.12
C ALA A 69 8.72 11.87 5.07
N LYS A 70 9.57 12.82 4.66
CA LYS A 70 9.74 14.10 5.34
C LYS A 70 9.65 15.25 4.35
N GLY A 71 8.75 16.20 4.56
CA GLY A 71 8.54 17.32 3.64
C GLY A 71 8.28 16.85 2.20
N GLY A 72 7.54 15.74 2.04
CA GLY A 72 7.24 15.12 0.75
C GLY A 72 8.38 14.30 0.11
N ARG A 73 9.50 14.11 0.79
CA ARG A 73 10.63 13.29 0.28
C ARG A 73 10.60 11.90 0.90
N LEU A 74 10.39 10.88 0.06
CA LEU A 74 10.31 9.46 0.46
C LEU A 74 11.69 8.88 0.78
N ASP A 75 11.78 8.08 1.84
CA ASP A 75 12.93 7.19 2.10
C ASP A 75 12.67 5.76 1.59
N LEU A 76 12.71 5.59 0.26
CA LEU A 76 12.50 4.29 -0.38
C LEU A 76 13.62 3.27 -0.11
N LYS A 77 14.77 3.71 0.40
CA LYS A 77 15.92 2.83 0.67
C LYS A 77 15.80 2.12 2.02
N HIS A 78 15.01 2.68 2.95
CA HIS A 78 14.83 2.14 4.29
C HIS A 78 13.33 2.07 4.62
N PRO A 79 12.57 1.15 3.98
CA PRO A 79 11.18 0.94 4.35
C PRO A 79 11.08 0.54 5.83
N LEU A 80 10.07 1.03 6.51
CA LEU A 80 9.82 0.68 7.92
C LEU A 80 9.30 -0.75 8.06
N ALA A 81 8.57 -1.22 7.06
CA ALA A 81 8.09 -2.60 6.95
C ALA A 81 7.79 -2.94 5.49
N SER A 82 7.80 -4.23 5.15
CA SER A 82 7.49 -4.71 3.79
C SER A 82 6.97 -6.13 3.82
N ASN A 83 6.32 -6.54 2.73
CA ASN A 83 5.86 -7.92 2.51
C ASN A 83 4.85 -8.41 3.55
N PHE A 84 3.95 -7.52 3.98
CA PHE A 84 2.76 -7.85 4.76
C PHE A 84 1.51 -7.79 3.87
N SER A 85 0.37 -8.28 4.35
CA SER A 85 -0.88 -8.21 3.60
C SER A 85 -1.50 -6.82 3.77
N ILE A 86 -1.76 -6.11 2.66
CA ILE A 86 -2.43 -4.81 2.69
C ILE A 86 -3.90 -4.93 3.16
N LEU A 87 -4.43 -6.14 3.25
CA LEU A 87 -5.78 -6.40 3.76
C LEU A 87 -5.83 -6.52 5.29
N ASP A 88 -4.69 -6.44 5.98
CA ASP A 88 -4.63 -6.59 7.44
C ASP A 88 -5.20 -5.36 8.17
N GLY A 89 -5.27 -4.21 7.51
CA GLY A 89 -5.77 -2.94 8.06
C GLY A 89 -4.80 -2.24 9.01
N TRP A 90 -3.69 -2.88 9.36
CA TRP A 90 -2.66 -2.30 10.20
C TRP A 90 -1.33 -3.04 10.08
N HIS A 91 -0.25 -2.39 10.51
CA HIS A 91 1.04 -3.01 10.75
C HIS A 91 1.82 -2.25 11.84
N GLU A 92 2.55 -2.98 12.69
CA GLU A 92 3.45 -2.37 13.67
C GLU A 92 4.79 -2.01 13.00
N VAL A 93 5.30 -0.80 13.26
CA VAL A 93 6.61 -0.34 12.81
C VAL A 93 7.44 0.16 13.99
N THR A 94 8.76 0.12 13.85
CA THR A 94 9.66 0.81 14.77
C THR A 94 10.03 2.16 14.19
N VAL A 95 9.85 3.22 14.97
CA VAL A 95 10.17 4.59 14.55
C VAL A 95 11.69 4.73 14.37
N PRO A 96 12.19 5.08 13.18
CA PRO A 96 13.62 5.11 12.90
C PRO A 96 14.30 6.27 13.63
N SER A 97 15.62 6.21 13.76
CA SER A 97 16.43 7.32 14.29
C SER A 97 16.55 8.42 13.23
N VAL A 98 15.65 9.41 13.31
CA VAL A 98 15.60 10.58 12.42
C VAL A 98 15.54 11.87 13.25
N PRO A 99 15.93 13.03 12.68
CA PRO A 99 15.79 14.30 13.38
C PRO A 99 14.34 14.58 13.79
N ALA A 100 14.13 15.23 14.92
CA ALA A 100 12.79 15.66 15.29
C ALA A 100 12.18 16.60 14.22
N GLY A 101 10.85 16.57 14.09
CA GLY A 101 10.11 17.39 13.12
C GLY A 101 8.63 17.02 13.10
N ASP A 102 7.82 17.90 12.53
CA ASP A 102 6.34 17.83 12.43
C ASP A 102 5.84 17.68 10.97
N ASP A 103 6.78 17.52 10.02
CA ASP A 103 6.55 17.42 8.59
C ASP A 103 6.72 15.98 8.05
N TYR A 104 6.49 14.98 8.92
CA TYR A 104 6.56 13.57 8.56
C TYR A 104 5.22 13.03 8.06
N THR A 105 5.25 12.15 7.07
CA THR A 105 4.11 11.33 6.66
C THR A 105 4.51 9.87 6.55
N ILE A 106 3.55 8.99 6.75
CA ILE A 106 3.65 7.59 6.37
C ILE A 106 3.06 7.44 4.98
N VAL A 107 3.77 6.71 4.11
CA VAL A 107 3.26 6.31 2.80
C VAL A 107 3.12 4.80 2.78
N LEU A 108 1.88 4.33 2.64
CA LEU A 108 1.54 2.93 2.48
C LEU A 108 1.49 2.60 0.98
N PHE A 109 2.35 1.68 0.56
CA PHE A 109 2.40 1.18 -0.81
C PHE A 109 1.81 -0.22 -0.90
N GLY A 110 0.99 -0.46 -1.91
CA GLY A 110 0.96 -1.75 -2.61
C GLY A 110 1.78 -1.59 -3.90
N ASP A 111 1.11 -1.30 -5.01
CA ASP A 111 1.73 -0.87 -6.28
C ASP A 111 1.65 0.66 -6.46
N SER A 112 0.68 1.28 -5.78
CA SER A 112 0.49 2.73 -5.65
C SER A 112 0.61 3.13 -4.18
N GLY A 113 1.03 4.37 -3.93
CA GLY A 113 1.19 4.92 -2.58
C GLY A 113 -0.04 5.68 -2.10
N ASN A 114 -0.32 5.62 -0.80
CA ASN A 114 -1.26 6.49 -0.12
C ASN A 114 -0.64 7.10 1.13
N ASP A 115 -0.80 8.41 1.28
CA ASP A 115 -0.13 9.20 2.30
C ASP A 115 -1.05 9.36 3.52
N SER A 116 -0.46 9.34 4.70
CA SER A 116 -1.09 9.85 5.92
C SER A 116 -1.16 11.37 5.93
N GLU A 117 -1.87 11.94 6.90
CA GLU A 117 -1.65 13.34 7.26
C GLU A 117 -0.26 13.52 7.90
N ASN A 118 0.17 14.77 8.06
CA ASN A 118 1.43 15.09 8.73
C ASN A 118 1.37 14.71 10.22
N PHE A 119 2.48 14.22 10.77
CA PHE A 119 2.61 13.93 12.20
C PHE A 119 4.01 14.30 12.71
N THR A 120 4.17 14.29 14.03
CA THR A 120 5.44 14.64 14.68
C THR A 120 6.25 13.40 15.02
N ILE A 121 7.54 13.42 14.66
CA ILE A 121 8.54 12.54 15.29
C ILE A 121 9.33 13.36 16.30
N ALA A 122 9.35 12.90 17.54
CA ALA A 122 10.09 13.49 18.66
C ALA A 122 11.32 12.63 19.01
N PRO A 123 12.32 13.19 19.72
CA PRO A 123 13.45 12.42 20.21
C PRO A 123 13.01 11.20 21.01
N ALA A 124 13.89 10.21 21.14
CA ALA A 124 13.63 9.05 21.99
C ALA A 124 13.32 9.53 23.41
N MET A 125 12.24 9.00 24.00
CA MET A 125 11.98 9.21 25.41
C MET A 125 13.12 8.55 26.17
N LEU A 126 13.93 9.33 26.89
CA LEU A 126 14.97 8.76 27.73
C LEU A 126 14.25 7.97 28.84
N ALA A 127 14.34 6.65 28.81
CA ALA A 127 13.87 5.81 29.90
C ALA A 127 14.82 5.97 31.10
N ALA A 128 14.71 7.09 31.81
CA ALA A 128 15.43 7.36 33.04
C ALA A 128 14.50 8.14 33.98
N GLU A 129 13.79 7.39 34.82
CA GLU A 129 13.45 7.67 36.23
C GLU A 129 12.35 6.69 36.70
N ILE A 130 12.67 5.39 36.69
CA ILE A 130 12.04 4.43 37.62
C ILE A 130 13.17 3.58 38.23
N GLU A 131 14.01 4.24 39.01
CA GLU A 131 14.59 3.62 40.20
C GLU A 131 14.46 4.64 41.35
N LEU A 132 13.42 4.46 42.15
CA LEU A 132 13.35 4.90 43.54
C LEU A 132 12.77 3.73 44.35
#